data_AF-A0AAV4E8R1-F1
#
_entry.id   AF-A0AAV4E8R1-F1
#
_cell.length_a   1.000
_cell.length_b   1.000
_cell.length_c   1.000
_cell.angle_alpha   90.00
_cell.angle_beta   90.00
_cell.angle_gamma   90.00
#
_symmetry.space_group_name_H-M   'P 1'
#
loop_
_entity.id
_entity.type
_entity.pdbx_description
1 polymer ?
#
loop_
_entity_poly.entity_id
_entity_poly.type
_entity_poly.pdbx_seq_one_letter_code
_entity_poly.pdbx_strand_id
1 'polypeptide(L)'
;MGADGKPAGNIGTVTINFGVKDSSQNIPVTHNIVKSYEYKDVTETINITAPEGGDFVDNQTKEHKSSEIIPVKLQVARLVTTDEFTGEVTPAGDWKANTVDDSTKQLLTEFPERSLPTFKCYTPQTDKGTITDGKLSSFPLIKNGQPVQDFTVKITYKSNNPDYGK
;
A
#
# COMPACT_ATOMS: atom_id res chain seq x y z
N MET A 1 -21.52 -11.20 -28.78
CA MET A 1 -22.55 -10.25 -28.33
C MET A 1 -23.88 -11.00 -28.41
N GLY A 2 -24.41 -11.44 -27.26
CA GLY A 2 -25.71 -12.12 -27.18
C GLY A 2 -26.86 -11.11 -27.21
N ALA A 3 -28.02 -11.53 -27.72
CA ALA A 3 -29.16 -10.71 -28.16
C ALA A 3 -29.95 -9.99 -27.05
N ASP A 4 -29.40 -9.88 -25.84
CA ASP A 4 -30.11 -9.46 -24.63
C ASP A 4 -29.32 -8.43 -23.80
N GLY A 5 -28.25 -7.86 -24.36
CA GLY A 5 -27.58 -6.68 -23.80
C GLY A 5 -26.94 -6.87 -22.42
N LYS A 6 -27.04 -8.07 -21.82
CA LYS A 6 -26.26 -8.45 -20.65
C LYS A 6 -24.80 -8.58 -21.09
N PRO A 7 -23.85 -7.95 -20.37
CA PRO A 7 -22.44 -8.26 -20.59
C PRO A 7 -22.30 -9.78 -20.53
N ALA A 8 -21.63 -10.38 -21.50
CA ALA A 8 -21.29 -11.79 -21.45
C ALA A 8 -20.48 -11.99 -20.15
N GLY A 9 -21.16 -12.43 -19.10
CA GLY A 9 -20.49 -12.82 -17.86
C GLY A 9 -19.49 -13.90 -18.23
N ASN A 10 -18.28 -13.81 -17.68
CA ASN A 10 -17.40 -14.97 -17.76
C ASN A 10 -18.18 -16.13 -17.12
N ILE A 11 -18.29 -17.25 -17.83
CA ILE A 11 -19.00 -18.44 -17.34
C ILE A 11 -17.96 -19.54 -17.07
N GLY A 12 -18.06 -20.18 -15.91
CA GLY A 12 -17.31 -21.38 -15.58
C GLY A 12 -18.15 -22.62 -15.83
N THR A 13 -17.51 -23.80 -15.85
CA THR A 13 -18.21 -25.08 -15.93
C THR A 13 -17.70 -26.02 -14.84
N VAL A 14 -18.58 -26.45 -13.95
CA VAL A 14 -18.29 -27.49 -12.95
C VAL A 14 -19.04 -28.76 -13.34
N THR A 15 -18.39 -29.91 -13.21
CA THR A 15 -19.01 -31.20 -13.46
C THR A 15 -19.45 -31.83 -12.14
N ILE A 16 -20.75 -32.03 -11.95
CA ILE A 16 -21.26 -32.79 -10.80
C ILE A 16 -21.15 -34.27 -11.13
N ASN A 17 -20.37 -35.00 -10.33
CA ASN A 17 -20.20 -36.44 -10.45
C ASN A 17 -21.00 -37.15 -9.36
N PHE A 18 -21.90 -38.04 -9.75
CA PHE A 18 -22.77 -38.80 -8.84
C PHE A 18 -22.14 -40.13 -8.37
N GLY A 19 -20.84 -40.34 -8.61
CA GLY A 19 -20.12 -41.55 -8.18
C GLY A 19 -20.43 -42.79 -9.02
N VAL A 20 -21.03 -42.61 -10.20
CA VAL A 20 -21.32 -43.67 -11.17
C VAL A 20 -20.12 -43.90 -12.10
N LYS A 21 -19.86 -45.17 -12.46
CA LYS A 21 -18.75 -45.54 -13.37
C LYS A 21 -18.91 -44.94 -14.78
N ASP A 22 -20.12 -44.58 -15.15
CA ASP A 22 -20.45 -44.01 -16.45
C ASP A 22 -20.38 -42.48 -16.39
N SER A 23 -19.33 -41.90 -16.99
CA SER A 23 -19.11 -40.46 -17.05
C SER A 23 -20.15 -39.70 -17.88
N SER A 24 -21.00 -40.39 -18.66
CA SER A 24 -22.08 -39.76 -19.43
C SER A 24 -23.24 -39.25 -18.56
N GLN A 25 -23.31 -39.71 -17.30
CA GLN A 25 -24.30 -39.26 -16.32
C GLN A 25 -23.86 -38.02 -15.52
N ASN A 26 -22.65 -37.52 -15.75
CA ASN A 26 -22.19 -36.30 -15.11
C ASN A 26 -22.90 -35.09 -15.71
N ILE A 27 -23.37 -34.17 -14.86
CA ILE A 27 -24.08 -32.97 -15.31
C ILE A 27 -23.11 -31.78 -15.32
N PRO A 28 -22.86 -31.13 -16.47
CA PRO A 28 -22.15 -29.86 -16.52
C PRO A 28 -23.07 -28.75 -16.01
N VAL A 29 -22.65 -28.08 -14.94
CA VAL A 29 -23.31 -26.89 -14.41
C VAL A 29 -22.53 -25.67 -14.86
N THR A 30 -23.21 -24.75 -15.54
CA THR A 30 -22.65 -23.45 -15.90
C THR A 30 -22.91 -22.48 -14.75
N HIS A 31 -21.89 -21.75 -14.33
CA HIS A 31 -21.97 -20.80 -13.22
C HIS A 31 -21.29 -19.49 -13.56
N ASN A 32 -21.67 -18.43 -12.85
CA ASN A 32 -21.17 -17.09 -13.10
C ASN A 32 -19.78 -16.90 -12.51
N ILE A 33 -18.90 -16.26 -13.28
CA ILE A 33 -17.62 -15.73 -12.83
C ILE A 33 -17.74 -14.21 -12.84
N VAL A 34 -17.72 -13.62 -11.66
CA VAL A 34 -17.85 -12.18 -11.47
C VAL A 34 -16.47 -11.54 -11.35
N LYS A 35 -16.29 -10.40 -12.02
CA LYS A 35 -15.07 -9.58 -11.88
C LYS A 35 -15.28 -8.54 -10.80
N SER A 36 -14.34 -8.44 -9.87
CA SER A 36 -14.31 -7.42 -8.84
C SER A 36 -12.88 -6.98 -8.58
N TYR A 37 -12.70 -5.99 -7.71
CA TYR A 37 -11.38 -5.55 -7.27
C TYR A 37 -11.11 -6.03 -5.84
N GLU A 38 -9.93 -6.61 -5.65
CA GLU A 38 -9.33 -6.80 -4.34
C GLU A 38 -8.48 -5.56 -4.02
N TYR A 39 -8.66 -5.01 -2.82
CA TYR A 39 -7.92 -3.84 -2.35
C TYR A 39 -7.03 -4.22 -1.18
N LYS A 40 -5.84 -3.63 -1.13
CA LYS A 40 -4.95 -3.70 0.03
C LYS A 40 -4.44 -2.32 0.35
N ASP A 41 -4.45 -2.03 1.64
CA ASP A 41 -3.81 -0.86 2.17
C ASP A 41 -2.33 -1.18 2.44
N VAL A 42 -1.48 -0.20 2.19
CA VAL A 42 -0.06 -0.21 2.48
C VAL A 42 0.24 1.04 3.29
N THR A 43 0.90 0.86 4.42
CA THR A 43 1.16 1.95 5.37
C THR A 43 2.66 2.18 5.54
N GLU A 44 3.08 3.42 5.33
CA GLU A 44 4.36 3.94 5.79
C GLU A 44 4.13 4.73 7.07
N THR A 45 4.85 4.39 8.13
CA THR A 45 4.87 5.18 9.36
C THR A 45 6.23 5.83 9.53
N ILE A 46 6.31 7.16 9.49
CA ILE A 46 7.55 7.89 9.72
C ILE A 46 7.58 8.34 11.17
N ASN A 47 8.56 7.82 11.92
CA ASN A 47 8.81 8.18 13.31
C ASN A 47 10.02 9.10 13.37
N ILE A 48 9.81 10.35 13.74
CA ILE A 48 10.86 11.36 13.84
C ILE A 48 11.14 11.64 15.31
N THR A 49 12.39 11.52 15.73
CA THR A 49 12.83 11.88 17.09
C THR A 49 13.69 13.14 17.01
N ALA A 50 13.33 14.18 17.74
CA ALA A 50 14.10 15.41 17.81
C ALA A 50 15.49 15.14 18.46
N PRO A 51 16.54 15.90 18.07
CA PRO A 51 17.82 15.84 18.76
C PRO A 51 17.72 16.38 20.19
N GLU A 52 18.76 16.15 21.00
CA GLU A 52 18.87 16.74 22.32
C GLU A 52 18.81 18.27 22.26
N GLY A 53 17.96 18.87 23.10
CA GLY A 53 17.68 20.30 23.11
C GLY A 53 16.80 20.79 21.95
N GLY A 54 16.35 19.90 21.07
CA GLY A 54 15.35 20.18 20.03
C GLY A 54 13.98 19.63 20.40
N ASP A 55 12.93 20.22 19.83
CA ASP A 55 11.55 19.80 20.01
C ASP A 55 10.70 20.09 18.76
N PHE A 56 9.54 19.43 18.72
CA PHE A 56 8.44 19.78 17.85
C PHE A 56 7.43 20.56 18.68
N VAL A 57 7.04 21.74 18.21
CA VAL A 57 6.01 22.54 18.85
C VAL A 57 4.67 22.22 18.22
N ASP A 58 3.75 21.69 19.01
CA ASP A 58 2.38 21.47 18.57
C ASP A 58 1.71 22.83 18.30
N ASN A 59 1.28 23.05 17.06
CA ASN A 59 0.72 24.34 16.67
C ASN A 59 -0.59 24.68 17.39
N GLN A 60 -1.33 23.68 17.87
CA GLN A 60 -2.60 23.84 18.57
C GLN A 60 -2.40 23.98 20.07
N THR A 61 -1.66 23.07 20.71
CA THR A 61 -1.51 23.04 22.18
C THR A 61 -0.32 23.83 22.68
N LYS A 62 0.61 24.21 21.79
CA LYS A 62 1.92 24.81 22.12
C LYS A 62 2.81 23.90 22.98
N GLU A 63 2.47 22.62 23.09
CA GLU A 63 3.29 21.65 23.80
C GLU A 63 4.54 21.28 23.00
N HIS A 64 5.62 21.03 23.73
CA HIS A 64 6.88 20.58 23.19
C HIS A 64 6.94 19.06 23.21
N LYS A 65 7.20 18.46 22.05
CA LYS A 65 7.27 17.00 21.87
C LYS A 65 8.66 16.63 21.38
N SER A 66 9.22 15.56 21.95
CA SER A 66 10.50 15.00 21.52
C SER A 66 10.38 14.08 20.30
N SER A 67 9.14 13.77 19.88
CA SER A 67 8.91 12.93 18.70
C SER A 67 7.61 13.28 17.97
N GLU A 68 7.59 12.97 16.68
CA GLU A 68 6.43 13.07 15.80
C GLU A 68 6.25 11.75 15.05
N ILE A 69 5.00 11.29 14.91
CA ILE A 69 4.65 10.08 14.19
C ILE A 69 3.69 10.47 13.07
N ILE A 70 4.07 10.14 11.84
CA ILE A 70 3.32 10.52 10.64
C ILE A 70 2.99 9.26 9.84
N PRO A 71 1.79 8.69 10.01
CA PRO A 71 1.31 7.58 9.20
C PRO A 71 0.83 8.08 7.83
N VAL A 72 1.24 7.40 6.76
CA VAL A 72 0.74 7.58 5.40
C VAL A 72 0.15 6.27 4.96
N LYS A 73 -1.12 6.28 4.59
CA LYS A 73 -1.86 5.10 4.15
C LYS A 73 -2.23 5.28 2.70
N LEU A 74 -1.69 4.41 1.84
CA LEU A 74 -2.00 4.36 0.40
C LEU A 74 -2.60 3.00 0.07
N GLN A 75 -3.31 2.92 -1.05
CA GLN A 75 -4.05 1.73 -1.45
C GLN A 75 -3.57 1.25 -2.82
N VAL A 76 -3.50 -0.08 -2.95
CA VAL A 76 -3.32 -0.78 -4.21
C VAL A 76 -4.52 -1.69 -4.47
N ALA A 77 -4.81 -1.93 -5.74
CA ALA A 77 -5.90 -2.78 -6.17
C ALA A 77 -5.43 -3.76 -7.24
N ARG A 78 -6.05 -4.93 -7.29
CA ARG A 78 -5.95 -5.85 -8.44
C ARG A 78 -7.31 -6.37 -8.84
N LEU A 79 -7.44 -6.73 -10.10
CA LEU A 79 -8.63 -7.42 -10.59
C LEU A 79 -8.62 -8.87 -10.08
N VAL A 80 -9.76 -9.32 -9.58
CA VAL A 80 -10.00 -10.73 -9.23
C VAL A 80 -11.25 -11.24 -9.91
N THR A 81 -11.32 -12.55 -10.08
CA THR A 81 -12.51 -13.27 -10.51
C THR A 81 -13.01 -14.15 -9.39
N THR A 82 -14.29 -14.04 -9.06
CA THR A 82 -14.95 -14.91 -8.09
C THR A 82 -15.90 -15.84 -8.81
N ASP A 83 -15.74 -17.13 -8.58
CA ASP A 83 -16.75 -18.13 -8.92
C ASP A 83 -17.85 -18.07 -7.86
N GLU A 84 -19.07 -17.66 -8.25
CA GLU A 84 -20.19 -17.54 -7.31
C GLU A 84 -20.70 -18.89 -6.79
N PHE A 85 -20.42 -20.00 -7.49
CA PHE A 85 -20.85 -21.33 -7.08
C PHE A 85 -19.93 -21.93 -6.02
N THR A 86 -18.61 -21.83 -6.22
CA THR A 86 -17.61 -22.38 -5.28
C THR A 86 -17.14 -21.36 -4.22
N GLY A 87 -17.33 -20.06 -4.49
CA GLY A 87 -16.74 -18.97 -3.70
C GLY A 87 -15.25 -18.76 -3.96
N GLU A 88 -14.64 -19.49 -4.90
CA GLU A 88 -13.22 -19.40 -5.18
C GLU A 88 -12.87 -18.04 -5.80
N VAL A 89 -11.86 -17.36 -5.23
CA VAL A 89 -11.35 -16.09 -5.72
C VAL A 89 -9.99 -16.31 -6.36
N THR A 90 -9.89 -15.95 -7.64
CA THR A 90 -8.68 -16.11 -8.44
C THR A 90 -8.16 -14.74 -8.89
N PRO A 91 -6.83 -14.47 -8.77
CA PRO A 91 -6.24 -13.25 -9.32
C PRO A 91 -6.41 -13.21 -10.84
N ALA A 92 -6.95 -12.10 -11.36
CA ALA A 92 -7.19 -11.89 -12.78
C ALA A 92 -6.34 -10.74 -13.37
N GLY A 93 -5.47 -10.14 -12.56
CA GLY A 93 -4.53 -9.11 -12.98
C GLY A 93 -3.50 -8.78 -11.90
N ASP A 94 -2.50 -7.99 -12.31
CA ASP A 94 -1.46 -7.49 -11.41
C ASP A 94 -1.98 -6.42 -10.46
N TRP A 95 -1.27 -6.26 -9.33
CA TRP A 95 -1.47 -5.13 -8.44
C TRP A 95 -1.11 -3.81 -9.11
N LYS A 96 -1.92 -2.78 -8.85
CA LYS A 96 -1.74 -1.42 -9.34
C LYS A 96 -2.06 -0.41 -8.24
N ALA A 97 -1.49 0.78 -8.34
CA ALA A 97 -1.86 1.90 -7.48
C ALA A 97 -3.35 2.22 -7.59
N ASN A 98 -3.98 2.56 -6.46
CA ASN A 98 -5.39 2.95 -6.40
C ASN A 98 -5.64 4.27 -5.63
N THR A 99 -4.64 4.81 -4.94
CA THR A 99 -4.75 6.14 -4.35
C THR A 99 -4.40 7.22 -5.36
N VAL A 100 -5.24 8.25 -5.45
CA VAL A 100 -5.04 9.43 -6.28
C VAL A 100 -4.52 10.56 -5.40
N ASP A 101 -3.48 11.25 -5.88
CA ASP A 101 -2.99 12.48 -5.28
C ASP A 101 -3.99 13.62 -5.50
N ASP A 102 -4.40 14.28 -4.42
CA ASP A 102 -5.44 15.30 -4.48
C ASP A 102 -5.03 16.55 -5.27
N SER A 103 -3.73 16.85 -5.34
CA SER A 103 -3.22 18.06 -5.98
C SER A 103 -3.02 17.90 -7.48
N THR A 104 -2.45 16.77 -7.89
CA THR A 104 -2.09 16.46 -9.28
C THR A 104 -3.15 15.65 -10.01
N LYS A 105 -4.09 15.04 -9.26
CA LYS A 105 -5.09 14.09 -9.78
C LYS A 105 -4.48 12.87 -10.48
N GLN A 106 -3.25 12.52 -10.13
CA GLN A 106 -2.54 11.34 -10.64
C GLN A 106 -2.51 10.21 -9.61
N LEU A 107 -2.40 8.96 -10.08
CA LEU A 107 -2.21 7.81 -9.20
C LEU A 107 -0.83 7.88 -8.52
N LEU A 108 -0.82 7.70 -7.20
CA LEU A 108 0.41 7.56 -6.42
C LEU A 108 0.97 6.14 -6.59
N THR A 109 2.08 6.01 -7.31
CA THR A 109 2.78 4.72 -7.49
C THR A 109 3.80 4.45 -6.37
N GLU A 110 4.07 5.45 -5.55
CA GLU A 110 5.02 5.45 -4.44
C GLU A 110 4.50 6.31 -3.29
N PHE A 111 4.99 6.04 -2.08
CA PHE A 111 4.95 7.01 -0.99
C PHE A 111 5.77 8.23 -1.41
N PRO A 112 5.20 9.44 -1.35
CA PRO A 112 5.88 10.63 -1.84
C PRO A 112 7.08 10.98 -0.96
N GLU A 113 8.06 11.64 -1.56
CA GLU A 113 9.17 12.23 -0.81
C GLU A 113 8.66 13.15 0.31
N ARG A 114 9.39 13.17 1.43
CA ARG A 114 9.01 13.96 2.59
C ARG A 114 10.14 14.89 3.04
N SER A 115 9.85 16.18 3.08
CA SER A 115 10.70 17.17 3.75
C SER A 115 10.74 16.88 5.25
N LEU A 116 11.97 16.82 5.79
CA LEU A 116 12.20 16.61 7.21
C LEU A 116 12.39 17.96 7.93
N PRO A 117 12.01 18.05 9.22
CA PRO A 117 12.32 19.19 10.06
C PRO A 117 13.82 19.51 10.08
N THR A 118 14.16 20.80 10.17
CA THR A 118 15.56 21.23 10.23
C THR A 118 15.92 21.61 11.66
N PHE A 119 16.99 21.01 12.19
CA PHE A 119 17.57 21.38 13.47
C PHE A 119 18.97 21.94 13.25
N LYS A 120 19.26 23.10 13.85
CA LYS A 120 20.56 23.77 13.69
C LYS A 120 21.68 22.87 14.19
N CYS A 121 22.73 22.71 13.40
CA CYS A 121 23.88 21.84 13.69
C CYS A 121 23.56 20.34 13.78
N TYR A 122 22.43 19.88 13.23
CA TYR A 122 22.10 18.47 13.17
C TYR A 122 21.75 18.05 11.74
N THR A 123 22.06 16.81 11.39
CA THR A 123 21.68 16.19 10.13
C THR A 123 20.79 14.98 10.40
N PRO A 124 19.62 14.87 9.72
CA PRO A 124 18.75 13.71 9.86
C PRO A 124 19.43 12.44 9.30
N GLN A 125 19.13 11.31 9.91
CA GLN A 125 19.68 10.00 9.60
C GLN A 125 18.55 8.96 9.62
N THR A 126 18.69 7.94 8.79
CA THR A 126 17.79 6.79 8.77
C THR A 126 18.55 5.53 8.34
N ASP A 127 18.09 4.38 8.81
CA ASP A 127 18.52 3.06 8.35
C ASP A 127 17.71 2.56 7.15
N LYS A 128 16.62 3.27 6.79
CA LYS A 128 15.69 2.87 5.74
C LYS A 128 15.44 4.00 4.76
N GLY A 129 15.87 3.80 3.52
CA GLY A 129 15.77 4.80 2.45
C GLY A 129 17.00 5.70 2.39
N THR A 130 16.86 6.82 1.69
CA THR A 130 17.93 7.80 1.53
C THR A 130 17.44 9.18 1.90
N ILE A 131 18.32 10.00 2.48
CA ILE A 131 18.03 11.39 2.80
C ILE A 131 18.96 12.29 1.98
N THR A 132 18.37 13.12 1.13
CA THR A 132 19.09 14.07 0.27
C THR A 132 18.48 15.44 0.46
N ASP A 133 19.31 16.44 0.73
CA ASP A 133 18.88 17.84 0.94
C ASP A 133 17.73 17.98 1.96
N GLY A 134 17.79 17.20 3.05
CA GLY A 134 16.79 17.21 4.11
C GLY A 134 15.46 16.56 3.75
N LYS A 135 15.38 15.81 2.65
CA LYS A 135 14.19 15.07 2.23
C LYS A 135 14.44 13.57 2.29
N LEU A 136 13.50 12.85 2.90
CA LEU A 136 13.42 11.40 2.79
C LEU A 136 12.90 11.04 1.40
N SER A 137 13.61 10.14 0.71
CA SER A 137 13.26 9.62 -0.61
C SER A 137 11.92 8.87 -0.60
N SER A 138 11.30 8.77 -1.77
CA SER A 138 10.08 7.97 -1.97
C SER A 138 10.30 6.47 -1.74
N PHE A 139 9.20 5.75 -1.50
CA PHE A 139 9.18 4.28 -1.39
C PHE A 139 8.11 3.66 -2.30
N PRO A 140 8.40 2.59 -3.05
CA PRO A 140 7.42 1.98 -3.95
C PRO A 140 6.28 1.31 -3.19
N LEU A 141 5.06 1.38 -3.73
CA LEU A 141 3.91 0.65 -3.17
C LEU A 141 3.92 -0.84 -3.51
N ILE A 142 4.58 -1.21 -4.61
CA ILE A 142 4.61 -2.56 -5.16
C ILE A 142 6.05 -2.95 -5.43
N LYS A 143 6.48 -4.10 -4.92
CA LYS A 143 7.81 -4.67 -5.14
C LYS A 143 7.67 -6.12 -5.60
N ASN A 144 8.34 -6.47 -6.69
CA ASN A 144 8.28 -7.81 -7.28
C ASN A 144 6.83 -8.28 -7.55
N GLY A 145 5.98 -7.37 -8.04
CA GLY A 145 4.57 -7.66 -8.37
C GLY A 145 3.63 -7.84 -7.16
N GLN A 146 4.10 -7.63 -5.94
CA GLN A 146 3.27 -7.71 -4.73
C GLN A 146 3.26 -6.36 -3.99
N PRO A 147 2.16 -6.01 -3.30
CA PRO A 147 2.12 -4.87 -2.40
C PRO A 147 3.21 -5.02 -1.35
N VAL A 148 3.92 -3.94 -1.04
CA VAL A 148 4.89 -3.97 0.05
C VAL A 148 4.16 -4.17 1.38
N GLN A 149 4.84 -4.78 2.35
CA GLN A 149 4.32 -4.86 3.71
C GLN A 149 4.40 -3.49 4.38
N ASP A 150 3.50 -3.25 5.33
CA ASP A 150 3.57 -2.07 6.19
C ASP A 150 4.96 -1.94 6.82
N PHE A 151 5.43 -0.70 6.92
CA PHE A 151 6.76 -0.45 7.46
C PHE A 151 6.88 0.85 8.21
N THR A 152 7.90 0.90 9.06
CA THR A 152 8.29 2.10 9.78
C THR A 152 9.63 2.60 9.27
N VAL A 153 9.74 3.91 9.05
CA VAL A 153 11.00 4.61 8.84
C VAL A 153 11.32 5.36 10.12
N LYS A 154 12.49 5.13 10.70
CA LYS A 154 12.96 5.86 11.87
C LYS A 154 13.92 6.96 11.42
N ILE A 155 13.60 8.19 11.81
CA ILE A 155 14.43 9.36 11.58
C ILE A 155 14.98 9.83 12.93
N THR A 156 16.31 9.85 13.04
CA THR A 156 17.02 10.46 14.16
C THR A 156 17.93 11.57 13.65
N TYR A 157 18.41 12.43 14.54
CA TYR A 157 19.31 13.52 14.16
C TYR A 157 20.67 13.31 14.80
N LYS A 158 21.71 13.39 13.97
CA LYS A 158 23.10 13.30 14.41
C LYS A 158 23.69 14.71 14.47
N SER A 159 24.37 15.03 15.58
CA SER A 159 25.07 16.32 15.69
C SER A 159 26.16 16.41 14.63
N ASN A 160 26.21 17.56 13.96
CA ASN A 160 27.24 17.92 12.98
C ASN A 160 28.51 18.42 13.65
N ASN A 161 28.47 18.65 14.97
CA ASN A 161 29.62 19.02 15.77
C ASN A 161 29.73 18.10 17.01
N PRO A 162 30.77 17.26 17.12
CA PRO A 162 30.95 16.34 18.26
C PRO A 162 31.16 17.07 19.60
N ASP A 163 31.43 18.38 19.59
CA ASP A 163 31.71 19.16 20.80
C ASP A 163 30.48 19.89 21.40
N TYR A 164 29.30 19.81 20.78
CA TYR A 164 28.09 20.52 21.24
C TYR A 164 27.30 19.82 22.37
N GLY A 165 27.91 18.81 23.02
CA GLY A 165 27.33 18.02 24.12
C GLY A 165 28.23 17.93 25.36
N LYS A 166 29.08 18.93 25.60
CA LYS A 166 29.84 19.10 26.85
C LYS A 166 29.51 20.43 27.52
#